data_AF-A0A7W0NKZ0-F1
#
_entry.id   AF-A0A7W0NKZ0-F1
#
_cell.length_a   1.000
_cell.length_b   1.000
_cell.length_c   1.000
_cell.angle_alpha   90.00
_cell.angle_beta   90.00
_cell.angle_gamma   90.00
#
_symmetry.space_group_name_H-M   'P 1'
#
loop_
_entity.id
_entity.type
_entity.pdbx_description
1 polymer ?
#
loop_
_entity_poly.entity_id
_entity_poly.type
_entity_poly.pdbx_seq_one_letter_code
_entity_poly.pdbx_strand_id
1 'polypeptide(L)'
;MATEVSGKTRKRQARLAVREATERGGLEKHPGDFVRVFLAAVTLVVTCLIARGGRVGPYEHEVFHLINRLPSLFTVPLVIIQQAGTLIAVCVVALLALALRKIRLAVDLTIGGGSAYLLARGLKLLVARQRPAGVFENVVIRGAEQAGLGFPSGHVAVAATLVTVAAPYFPRSIRRALWVLVGVIAVARMYVGAH
;
A
#
# COMPACT_ATOMS: atom_id res chain seq x y z
N MET A 1 -28.64 -21.70 -49.90
CA MET A 1 -27.19 -21.40 -50.00
C MET A 1 -26.81 -20.01 -49.44
N ALA A 2 -27.63 -18.95 -49.59
CA ALA A 2 -27.33 -17.61 -49.07
C ALA A 2 -27.43 -17.46 -47.52
N THR A 3 -28.29 -18.23 -46.85
CA THR A 3 -28.50 -18.19 -45.39
C THR A 3 -27.35 -18.79 -44.59
N GLU A 4 -26.63 -19.76 -45.17
CA GLU A 4 -25.55 -20.49 -44.53
C GLU A 4 -24.24 -19.68 -44.47
N VAL A 5 -24.01 -18.85 -45.50
CA VAL A 5 -22.86 -17.92 -45.56
C VAL A 5 -22.98 -16.82 -44.51
N SER A 6 -24.20 -16.32 -44.26
CA SER A 6 -24.48 -15.30 -43.24
C SER A 6 -24.16 -15.77 -41.81
N GLY A 7 -24.47 -17.04 -41.49
CA GLY A 7 -24.16 -17.63 -40.19
C GLY A 7 -22.67 -17.82 -39.91
N LYS A 8 -21.88 -18.18 -40.93
CA LYS A 8 -20.42 -18.33 -40.82
C LYS A 8 -19.72 -16.99 -40.56
N THR A 9 -20.16 -15.93 -41.22
CA THR A 9 -19.61 -14.57 -41.04
C THR A 9 -19.87 -14.02 -39.64
N ARG A 10 -21.09 -14.22 -39.10
CA ARG A 10 -21.44 -13.82 -37.73
C ARG A 10 -20.62 -14.54 -36.67
N LYS A 11 -20.42 -15.85 -36.81
CA LYS A 11 -19.57 -16.64 -35.90
C LYS A 11 -18.10 -16.18 -35.94
N ARG A 12 -17.60 -15.82 -37.12
CA ARG A 12 -16.23 -15.32 -37.28
C ARG A 12 -16.06 -13.94 -36.62
N GLN A 13 -17.02 -13.03 -36.80
CA GLN A 13 -17.01 -11.72 -36.15
C GLN A 13 -17.12 -11.82 -34.63
N ALA A 14 -17.96 -12.72 -34.11
CA ALA A 14 -18.06 -12.97 -32.66
C ALA A 14 -16.74 -13.52 -32.08
N ARG A 15 -16.07 -14.44 -32.78
CA ARG A 15 -14.75 -14.95 -32.36
C ARG A 15 -13.67 -13.88 -32.40
N LEU A 16 -13.68 -13.00 -33.40
CA LEU A 16 -12.74 -11.88 -33.48
C LEU A 16 -13.00 -10.86 -32.37
N ALA A 17 -14.26 -10.55 -32.06
CA ALA A 17 -14.63 -9.66 -30.96
C ALA A 17 -14.25 -10.24 -29.59
N VAL A 18 -14.45 -11.55 -29.37
CA VAL A 18 -14.00 -12.24 -28.15
C VAL A 18 -12.47 -12.24 -28.05
N ARG A 19 -11.78 -12.47 -29.17
CA ARG A 19 -10.32 -12.45 -29.22
C ARG A 19 -9.77 -11.05 -28.95
N GLU A 20 -10.33 -10.00 -29.57
CA GLU A 20 -9.98 -8.61 -29.27
C GLU A 20 -10.32 -8.22 -27.82
N ALA A 21 -11.44 -8.68 -27.27
CA ALA A 21 -11.78 -8.45 -25.87
C ALA A 21 -10.82 -9.17 -24.91
N THR A 22 -10.32 -10.35 -25.32
CA THR A 22 -9.31 -11.13 -24.58
C THR A 22 -7.92 -10.51 -24.71
N GLU A 23 -7.55 -9.99 -25.88
CA GLU A 23 -6.28 -9.30 -26.14
C GLU A 23 -6.23 -7.93 -25.44
N ARG A 24 -7.34 -7.16 -25.42
CA ARG A 24 -7.48 -5.94 -24.59
C ARG A 24 -7.60 -6.23 -23.09
N GLY A 25 -7.87 -7.49 -22.73
CA GLY A 25 -7.89 -8.01 -21.36
C GLY A 25 -6.59 -8.70 -20.95
N GLY A 26 -5.66 -8.89 -21.88
CA GLY A 26 -4.36 -9.48 -21.64
C GLY A 26 -3.55 -8.49 -20.82
N LEU A 27 -3.34 -8.83 -19.55
CA LEU A 27 -2.22 -8.31 -18.79
C LEU A 27 -0.97 -8.62 -19.62
N GLU A 28 -0.47 -7.67 -20.39
CA GLU A 28 0.90 -7.70 -20.89
C GLU A 28 1.78 -7.70 -19.64
N LYS A 29 2.11 -8.90 -19.15
CA LYS A 29 2.99 -9.12 -18.01
C LYS A 29 4.34 -8.60 -18.43
N HIS A 30 4.62 -7.34 -18.13
CA HIS A 30 5.90 -6.76 -18.46
C HIS A 30 6.95 -7.48 -17.59
N PRO A 31 8.07 -7.96 -18.14
CA PRO A 31 9.11 -8.65 -17.35
C PRO A 31 9.62 -7.79 -16.17
N GLY A 32 9.46 -6.47 -16.26
CA GLY A 32 9.74 -5.53 -15.17
C GLY A 32 8.84 -5.67 -13.94
N ASP A 33 7.62 -6.19 -14.07
CA ASP A 33 6.73 -6.42 -12.94
C ASP A 33 7.22 -7.58 -12.07
N PHE A 34 7.76 -8.62 -12.70
CA PHE A 34 8.40 -9.72 -11.97
C PHE A 34 9.60 -9.21 -11.16
N VAL A 35 10.46 -8.40 -11.78
CA VAL A 35 11.62 -7.80 -11.10
C VAL A 35 11.17 -6.93 -9.93
N ARG A 36 10.12 -6.10 -10.10
CA ARG A 36 9.58 -5.25 -9.03
C ARG A 36 9.03 -6.07 -7.86
N VAL A 37 8.25 -7.12 -8.15
CA VAL A 37 7.70 -8.01 -7.11
C VAL A 37 8.82 -8.75 -6.40
N PHE A 38 9.81 -9.25 -7.14
CA PHE A 38 10.97 -9.92 -6.55
C PHE A 38 11.76 -8.99 -5.63
N LEU A 39 12.11 -7.78 -6.10
CA LEU A 39 12.81 -6.78 -5.29
C LEU A 39 12.00 -6.36 -4.05
N ALA A 40 10.68 -6.20 -4.19
CA ALA A 40 9.80 -5.90 -3.07
C ALA A 40 9.78 -7.04 -2.03
N ALA A 41 9.71 -8.29 -2.50
CA ALA A 41 9.74 -9.48 -1.63
C ALA A 41 11.08 -9.62 -0.91
N VAL A 42 12.21 -9.45 -1.62
CA VAL A 42 13.55 -9.47 -1.02
C VAL A 42 13.69 -8.36 0.02
N THR A 43 13.28 -7.13 -0.31
CA THR A 43 13.31 -6.00 0.63
C THR A 43 12.47 -6.29 1.88
N LEU A 44 11.27 -6.85 1.70
CA LEU A 44 10.40 -7.23 2.81
C LEU A 44 11.03 -8.31 3.70
N VAL A 45 11.61 -9.35 3.10
CA VAL A 45 12.27 -10.44 3.86
C VAL A 45 13.48 -9.91 4.62
N VAL A 46 14.36 -9.15 3.96
CA VAL A 46 15.55 -8.57 4.59
C VAL A 46 15.16 -7.65 5.75
N THR A 47 14.18 -6.77 5.56
CA THR A 47 13.71 -5.87 6.62
C THR A 47 13.03 -6.62 7.77
N CYS A 48 12.27 -7.69 7.49
CA CYS A 48 11.73 -8.59 8.52
C CYS A 48 12.83 -9.26 9.35
N LEU A 49 13.90 -9.75 8.70
CA LEU A 49 15.02 -10.39 9.38
C LEU A 49 15.79 -9.41 10.27
N ILE A 50 16.08 -8.21 9.76
CA ILE A 50 16.71 -7.13 10.53
C ILE A 50 15.84 -6.75 11.74
N ALA A 51 14.54 -6.54 11.51
CA ALA A 51 13.59 -6.15 12.56
C ALA A 51 13.44 -7.23 13.65
N ARG A 52 13.52 -8.52 13.29
CA ARG A 52 13.48 -9.64 14.22
C ARG A 52 14.73 -9.71 15.11
N GLY A 53 15.86 -9.19 14.64
CA GLY A 53 17.10 -9.13 15.41
C GLY A 53 17.03 -8.21 16.64
N GLY A 54 16.00 -7.35 16.75
CA GLY A 54 15.73 -6.53 17.94
C GLY A 54 16.74 -5.41 18.23
N ARG A 55 17.87 -5.34 17.50
CA ARG A 55 18.89 -4.31 17.66
C ARG A 55 18.41 -3.01 17.02
N VAL A 56 18.27 -1.96 17.81
CA VAL A 56 18.07 -0.59 17.32
C VAL A 56 19.45 0.06 17.19
N GLY A 57 19.76 0.58 16.00
CA GLY A 57 20.98 1.36 15.80
C GLY A 57 20.86 2.76 16.42
N PRO A 58 21.98 3.42 16.78
CA PRO A 58 21.96 4.77 17.35
C PRO A 58 21.26 5.80 16.45
N TYR A 59 21.42 5.68 15.13
CA TYR A 59 20.74 6.55 14.17
C TYR A 59 19.21 6.36 14.14
N GLU A 60 18.71 5.13 14.28
CA GLU A 60 17.26 4.85 14.32
C GLU A 60 16.64 5.50 15.57
N HIS A 61 17.34 5.43 16.70
CA HIS A 61 16.96 6.07 17.95
C HIS A 61 16.93 7.60 17.84
N GLU A 62 17.98 8.22 17.33
CA GLU A 62 18.07 9.68 17.19
C GLU A 62 17.01 10.25 16.24
N VAL A 63 16.82 9.64 15.09
CA VAL A 63 15.80 10.08 14.12
C VAL A 63 14.40 9.93 14.70
N PHE A 64 14.13 8.84 15.41
CA PHE A 64 12.85 8.66 16.09
C PHE A 64 12.59 9.77 17.12
N HIS A 65 13.56 10.06 18.00
CA HIS A 65 13.37 11.10 19.01
C HIS A 65 13.27 12.50 18.42
N LEU A 66 14.02 12.80 17.35
CA LEU A 66 13.92 14.07 16.64
C LEU A 66 12.49 14.32 16.15
N ILE A 67 11.88 13.31 15.53
CA ILE A 67 10.52 13.40 14.99
C ILE A 67 9.48 13.35 16.10
N ASN A 68 9.63 12.47 17.09
CA ASN A 68 8.68 12.30 18.19
C ASN A 68 8.61 13.52 19.13
N ARG A 69 9.69 14.31 19.22
CA ARG A 69 9.73 15.55 20.02
C ARG A 69 9.19 16.78 19.31
N LEU A 70 8.70 16.65 18.08
CA LEU A 70 8.09 17.79 17.38
C LEU A 70 6.88 18.36 18.16
N PRO A 71 6.60 19.67 18.02
CA PRO A 71 5.52 20.36 18.73
C PRO A 71 4.15 19.71 18.53
N SER A 72 3.30 19.77 19.56
CA SER A 72 1.93 19.23 19.54
C SER A 72 1.03 19.81 18.46
N LEU A 73 1.38 20.98 17.89
CA LEU A 73 0.70 21.60 16.75
C LEU A 73 0.55 20.64 15.55
N PHE A 74 1.50 19.73 15.35
CA PHE A 74 1.47 18.77 14.25
C PHE A 74 0.57 17.56 14.50
N THR A 75 0.01 17.41 15.69
CA THR A 75 -0.77 16.22 16.06
C THR A 75 -1.99 16.03 15.20
N VAL A 76 -2.86 17.04 15.13
CA VAL A 76 -4.10 16.96 14.34
C VAL A 76 -3.81 16.68 12.86
N PRO A 77 -2.96 17.46 12.14
CA PRO A 77 -2.72 17.21 10.73
C PRO A 77 -2.09 15.84 10.46
N LEU A 78 -1.11 15.41 11.26
CA LEU A 78 -0.45 14.11 11.05
C LEU A 78 -1.39 12.93 11.37
N VAL A 79 -2.26 13.05 12.39
CA VAL A 79 -3.28 12.04 12.71
C VAL A 79 -4.33 11.90 11.61
N ILE A 80 -4.68 13.00 10.93
CA ILE A 80 -5.59 12.99 9.78
C ILE A 80 -4.89 12.36 8.57
N ILE A 81 -3.67 12.80 8.26
CA ILE A 81 -2.92 12.31 7.10
C ILE A 81 -2.69 10.80 7.16
N GLN A 82 -2.37 10.24 8.33
CA GLN A 82 -2.17 8.79 8.43
C GLN A 82 -3.44 7.98 8.11
N GLN A 83 -4.65 8.56 8.20
CA GLN A 83 -5.88 7.83 7.87
C GLN A 83 -5.92 7.37 6.42
N ALA A 84 -5.18 8.02 5.52
CA ALA A 84 -5.01 7.61 4.13
C ALA A 84 -4.34 6.23 3.97
N GLY A 85 -3.70 5.71 5.02
CA GLY A 85 -3.13 4.36 5.07
C GLY A 85 -4.04 3.30 5.73
N THR A 86 -5.32 3.59 5.98
CA THR A 86 -6.21 2.66 6.68
C THR A 86 -6.96 1.73 5.72
N LEU A 87 -7.56 0.67 6.27
CA LEU A 87 -8.52 -0.15 5.52
C LEU A 87 -9.75 0.67 5.08
N ILE A 88 -10.14 1.69 5.86
CA ILE A 88 -11.21 2.63 5.46
C ILE A 88 -10.79 3.38 4.19
N ALA A 89 -9.54 3.83 4.10
CA ALA A 89 -9.04 4.48 2.89
C ALA A 89 -9.13 3.56 1.67
N VAL A 90 -8.79 2.26 1.81
CA VAL A 90 -8.96 1.25 0.75
C VAL A 90 -10.41 1.22 0.25
N CYS A 91 -11.38 1.11 1.16
CA CYS A 91 -12.80 1.10 0.82
C CYS A 91 -13.21 2.40 0.10
N VAL A 92 -12.81 3.55 0.62
CA VAL A 92 -13.16 4.86 0.04
C VAL A 92 -12.60 5.00 -1.39
N VAL A 93 -11.32 4.68 -1.62
CA VAL A 93 -10.73 4.82 -2.96
C VAL A 93 -11.26 3.78 -3.94
N ALA A 94 -11.58 2.56 -3.48
CA ALA A 94 -12.21 1.54 -4.31
C ALA A 94 -13.63 1.95 -4.72
N LEU A 95 -14.42 2.51 -3.80
CA LEU A 95 -15.75 3.05 -4.09
C LEU A 95 -15.68 4.25 -5.04
N LEU A 96 -14.69 5.13 -4.88
CA LEU A 96 -14.46 6.24 -5.82
C LEU A 96 -14.12 5.71 -7.22
N ALA A 97 -13.25 4.70 -7.32
CA ALA A 97 -12.94 4.07 -8.60
C ALA A 97 -14.18 3.42 -9.24
N LEU A 98 -15.05 2.80 -8.44
CA LEU A 98 -16.32 2.24 -8.88
C LEU A 98 -17.29 3.33 -9.37
N ALA A 99 -17.42 4.44 -8.64
CA ALA A 99 -18.23 5.59 -9.04
C ALA A 99 -17.75 6.19 -10.38
N LEU A 100 -16.44 6.19 -10.61
CA LEU A 100 -15.81 6.59 -11.88
C LEU A 100 -15.88 5.49 -12.96
N ARG A 101 -16.64 4.41 -12.74
CA ARG A 101 -16.83 3.25 -13.62
C ARG A 101 -15.52 2.51 -13.97
N LYS A 102 -14.48 2.66 -13.16
CA LYS A 102 -13.20 1.97 -13.29
C LYS A 102 -13.19 0.67 -12.49
N ILE A 103 -14.00 -0.30 -12.92
CA ILE A 103 -14.23 -1.56 -12.19
C ILE A 103 -12.92 -2.33 -11.92
N ARG A 104 -12.05 -2.46 -12.93
CA ARG A 104 -10.75 -3.16 -12.78
C ARG A 104 -9.90 -2.50 -11.69
N LEU A 105 -9.77 -1.18 -11.71
CA LEU A 105 -9.04 -0.42 -10.69
C LEU A 105 -9.66 -0.62 -9.28
N ALA A 106 -10.99 -0.61 -9.16
CA ALA A 106 -11.65 -0.83 -7.87
C ALA A 106 -11.32 -2.23 -7.31
N VAL A 107 -11.34 -3.26 -8.16
CA VAL A 107 -10.96 -4.63 -7.79
C VAL A 107 -9.49 -4.69 -7.38
N ASP A 108 -8.58 -4.12 -8.18
CA ASP A 108 -7.14 -4.13 -7.91
C ASP A 108 -6.80 -3.38 -6.60
N LEU A 109 -7.46 -2.25 -6.33
CA LEU A 109 -7.29 -1.50 -5.08
C LEU A 109 -7.79 -2.30 -3.88
N THR A 110 -8.93 -2.97 -4.01
CA THR A 110 -9.52 -3.78 -2.94
C THR A 110 -8.64 -4.98 -2.62
N ILE A 111 -8.24 -5.74 -3.63
CA ILE A 111 -7.37 -6.91 -3.47
C ILE A 111 -6.01 -6.47 -2.96
N GLY A 112 -5.34 -5.53 -3.64
CA GLY A 112 -4.02 -5.06 -3.26
C GLY A 112 -3.99 -4.46 -1.85
N GLY A 113 -4.85 -3.49 -1.57
CA GLY A 113 -4.93 -2.82 -0.27
C GLY A 113 -5.33 -3.77 0.86
N GLY A 114 -6.30 -4.65 0.61
CA GLY A 114 -6.72 -5.69 1.56
C GLY A 114 -5.61 -6.70 1.86
N SER A 115 -4.93 -7.21 0.84
CA SER A 115 -3.78 -8.10 1.00
C SER A 115 -2.64 -7.43 1.76
N ALA A 116 -2.31 -6.17 1.46
CA ALA A 116 -1.29 -5.42 2.19
C ALA A 116 -1.64 -5.27 3.67
N TYR A 117 -2.89 -4.96 3.99
CA TYR A 117 -3.38 -4.89 5.37
C TYR A 117 -3.24 -6.23 6.11
N LEU A 118 -3.71 -7.32 5.49
CA LEU A 118 -3.65 -8.66 6.08
C LEU A 118 -2.20 -9.15 6.25
N LEU A 119 -1.34 -8.93 5.25
CA LEU A 119 0.08 -9.27 5.33
C LEU A 119 0.78 -8.49 6.44
N ALA A 120 0.54 -7.18 6.55
CA ALA A 120 1.11 -6.38 7.63
C ALA A 120 0.64 -6.87 9.01
N ARG A 121 -0.63 -7.26 9.14
CA ARG A 121 -1.18 -7.83 10.37
C ARG A 121 -0.56 -9.20 10.70
N GLY A 122 -0.37 -10.07 9.71
CA GLY A 122 0.26 -11.38 9.90
C GLY A 122 1.75 -11.27 10.25
N LEU A 123 2.50 -10.42 9.53
CA LEU A 123 3.92 -10.22 9.78
C LEU A 123 4.21 -9.63 11.16
N LYS A 124 3.30 -8.82 11.71
CA LYS A 124 3.40 -8.36 13.10
C LYS A 124 3.53 -9.51 14.06
N LEU A 125 2.71 -10.55 13.91
CA LEU A 125 2.72 -11.74 14.77
C LEU A 125 4.01 -12.56 14.58
N LEU A 126 4.55 -12.60 13.37
CA LEU A 126 5.75 -13.38 13.05
C LEU A 126 7.06 -12.71 13.50
N VAL A 127 7.16 -11.40 13.31
CA VAL A 127 8.37 -10.63 13.65
C VAL A 127 8.41 -10.30 15.14
N ALA A 128 7.24 -10.10 15.76
CA ALA A 128 7.08 -9.85 17.18
C ALA A 128 7.97 -8.71 17.74
N ARG A 129 8.34 -7.73 16.91
CA ARG A 129 9.13 -6.56 17.35
C ARG A 129 8.27 -5.67 18.24
N GLN A 130 8.82 -5.29 19.40
CA GLN A 130 8.19 -4.34 20.31
C GLN A 130 8.06 -2.95 19.66
N ARG A 131 7.06 -2.18 20.08
CA ARG A 131 6.88 -0.77 19.66
C ARG A 131 7.90 0.14 20.36
N PRO A 132 8.10 1.38 19.86
CA PRO A 132 9.04 2.33 20.45
C PRO A 132 8.86 2.51 21.97
N ALA A 133 7.61 2.58 22.45
CA ALA A 133 7.32 2.72 23.89
C ALA A 133 7.80 1.54 24.76
N GLY A 134 8.07 0.36 24.17
CA GLY A 134 8.65 -0.79 24.89
C GLY A 134 10.18 -0.88 24.78
N VAL A 135 10.81 -0.05 23.95
CA VAL A 135 12.25 -0.13 23.63
C VAL A 135 13.00 1.15 23.99
N PHE A 136 12.34 2.32 23.91
CA PHE A 136 12.93 3.63 24.15
C PHE A 136 12.32 4.29 25.38
N GLU A 137 13.15 5.03 26.12
CA GLU A 137 12.70 5.88 27.22
C GLU A 137 12.18 7.22 26.68
N ASN A 138 11.25 7.87 27.39
CA ASN A 138 10.74 9.21 27.06
C ASN A 138 10.05 9.34 25.68
N VAL A 139 9.28 8.32 25.29
CA VAL A 139 8.44 8.37 24.09
C VAL A 139 7.15 9.13 24.37
N VAL A 140 6.86 10.16 23.58
CA VAL A 140 5.57 10.86 23.63
C VAL A 140 4.56 10.12 22.77
N ILE A 141 3.60 9.46 23.43
CA ILE A 141 2.49 8.76 22.76
C ILE A 141 1.37 9.76 22.49
N ARG A 142 1.01 9.96 21.21
CA ARG A 142 -0.04 10.91 20.82
C ARG A 142 -1.23 10.20 20.17
N GLY A 143 -2.28 9.95 20.95
CA GLY A 143 -3.48 9.23 20.53
C GLY A 143 -3.74 8.00 21.40
N ALA A 144 -4.63 7.10 20.95
CA ALA A 144 -4.86 5.86 21.67
C ALA A 144 -3.55 5.06 21.76
N GLU A 145 -3.17 4.67 22.98
CA GLU A 145 -2.02 3.82 23.23
C GLU A 145 -2.19 2.52 22.44
N GLN A 146 -1.47 2.41 21.33
CA GLN A 146 -1.57 1.24 20.49
C GLN A 146 -0.66 0.17 21.09
N ALA A 147 -1.17 -0.60 22.06
CA ALA A 147 -0.47 -1.75 22.61
C ALA A 147 -0.05 -2.74 21.49
N GLY A 148 1.05 -3.48 21.71
CA GLY A 148 1.46 -4.61 20.86
C GLY A 148 2.60 -4.33 19.88
N LEU A 149 2.60 -5.04 18.73
CA LEU A 149 3.76 -5.23 17.85
C LEU A 149 3.94 -4.10 16.82
N GLY A 150 5.18 -3.63 16.68
CA GLY A 150 5.55 -2.40 15.98
C GLY A 150 5.99 -2.57 14.52
N PHE A 151 6.28 -3.78 14.06
CA PHE A 151 6.77 -4.00 12.69
C PHE A 151 5.92 -5.03 11.94
N PRO A 152 5.55 -4.80 10.67
CA PRO A 152 5.73 -3.57 9.87
C PRO A 152 4.63 -2.52 10.12
N SER A 153 4.79 -1.32 9.58
CA SER A 153 3.73 -0.30 9.60
C SER A 153 2.63 -0.62 8.60
N GLY A 154 1.45 -0.99 9.11
CA GLY A 154 0.27 -1.23 8.27
C GLY A 154 -0.18 -0.01 7.47
N HIS A 155 -0.09 1.20 8.04
CA HIS A 155 -0.51 2.43 7.36
C HIS A 155 0.36 2.74 6.14
N VAL A 156 1.68 2.63 6.30
CA VAL A 156 2.62 2.86 5.19
C VAL A 156 2.48 1.78 4.14
N ALA A 157 2.33 0.51 4.54
CA ALA A 157 2.15 -0.61 3.61
C ALA A 157 0.90 -0.43 2.74
N VAL A 158 -0.26 -0.15 3.35
CA VAL A 158 -1.51 0.07 2.63
C VAL A 158 -1.41 1.30 1.71
N ALA A 159 -0.90 2.43 2.21
CA ALA A 159 -0.75 3.64 1.40
C ALA A 159 0.15 3.42 0.18
N ALA A 160 1.32 2.78 0.37
CA ALA A 160 2.24 2.46 -0.71
C ALA A 160 1.59 1.53 -1.75
N THR A 161 0.80 0.54 -1.33
CA THR A 161 0.07 -0.34 -2.24
C THR A 161 -0.98 0.43 -3.04
N LEU A 162 -1.80 1.25 -2.39
CA LEU A 162 -2.81 2.07 -3.08
C LEU A 162 -2.18 2.99 -4.13
N VAL A 163 -1.07 3.65 -3.79
CA VAL A 163 -0.32 4.51 -4.72
C VAL A 163 0.26 3.69 -5.88
N THR A 164 0.80 2.50 -5.61
CA THR A 164 1.36 1.62 -6.65
C THR A 164 0.30 1.13 -7.63
N VAL A 165 -0.85 0.69 -7.13
CA VAL A 165 -1.98 0.23 -7.96
C VAL A 165 -2.58 1.40 -8.75
N ALA A 166 -2.73 2.57 -8.14
CA ALA A 166 -3.33 3.73 -8.80
C ALA A 166 -2.36 4.47 -9.74
N ALA A 167 -1.05 4.28 -9.60
CA ALA A 167 -0.02 5.02 -10.34
C ALA A 167 -0.22 5.05 -11.87
N PRO A 168 -0.62 3.96 -12.56
CA PRO A 168 -0.84 3.97 -14.00
C PRO A 168 -1.95 4.93 -14.45
N TYR A 169 -2.86 5.30 -13.54
CA TYR A 169 -4.01 6.17 -13.84
C TYR A 169 -3.70 7.66 -13.66
N PHE A 170 -2.48 8.03 -13.27
CA PHE A 170 -2.10 9.41 -12.95
C PHE A 170 -0.85 9.91 -13.72
N PRO A 171 -0.79 11.22 -14.03
CA PRO A 171 0.41 11.84 -14.58
C PRO A 171 1.60 11.76 -13.60
N ARG A 172 2.82 11.97 -14.11
CA ARG A 172 4.06 11.81 -13.32
C ARG A 172 4.13 12.74 -12.10
N SER A 173 3.61 13.95 -12.19
CA SER A 173 3.59 14.92 -11.08
C SER A 173 2.75 14.42 -9.90
N ILE A 174 1.53 13.97 -10.18
CA ILE A 174 0.61 13.43 -9.17
C ILE A 174 1.21 12.17 -8.52
N ARG A 175 1.82 11.28 -9.30
CA ARG A 175 2.54 10.11 -8.75
C ARG A 175 3.61 10.50 -7.74
N ARG A 176 4.42 11.53 -8.03
CA ARG A 176 5.43 12.01 -7.08
C ARG A 176 4.79 12.55 -5.81
N ALA A 177 3.74 13.36 -5.94
CA ALA A 177 3.02 13.90 -4.79
C ALA A 177 2.42 12.79 -3.91
N LEU A 178 1.87 11.74 -4.52
CA LEU A 178 1.36 10.56 -3.80
C LEU A 178 2.46 9.79 -3.07
N TRP A 179 3.66 9.66 -3.65
CA TRP A 179 4.81 9.06 -2.95
C TRP A 179 5.33 9.94 -1.82
N VAL A 180 5.32 11.27 -1.99
CA VAL A 180 5.61 12.21 -0.90
C VAL A 180 4.61 12.02 0.24
N LEU A 181 3.31 11.87 -0.07
CA LEU A 181 2.29 11.57 0.93
C LEU A 181 2.58 10.27 1.70
N VAL A 182 3.02 9.20 1.03
CA VAL A 182 3.45 7.96 1.71
C VAL A 182 4.60 8.22 2.67
N GLY A 183 5.58 9.04 2.28
CA GLY A 183 6.67 9.46 3.16
C GLY A 183 6.18 10.26 4.37
N VAL A 184 5.25 11.19 4.18
CA VAL A 184 4.64 11.96 5.27
C VAL A 184 3.85 11.04 6.22
N ILE A 185 3.16 10.03 5.70
CA ILE A 185 2.50 9.01 6.54
C ILE A 185 3.54 8.28 7.40
N ALA A 186 4.69 7.88 6.83
CA ALA A 186 5.75 7.23 7.61
C ALA A 186 6.24 8.13 8.76
N VAL A 187 6.50 9.41 8.49
CA VAL A 187 6.88 10.41 9.51
C VAL A 187 5.78 10.58 10.56
N ALA A 188 4.50 10.64 10.15
CA ALA A 188 3.36 10.74 11.06
C ALA A 188 3.32 9.57 12.05
N ARG A 189 3.67 8.37 11.61
CA ARG A 189 3.71 7.18 12.49
C ARG A 189 4.81 7.25 13.54
N MET A 190 5.97 7.80 13.19
CA MET A 190 7.06 8.07 14.14
C MET A 190 6.68 9.18 15.12
N TYR A 191 6.08 10.26 14.62
CA TYR A 191 5.60 11.39 15.42
C TYR A 191 4.58 10.97 16.50
N VAL A 192 3.65 10.08 16.14
CA VAL A 192 2.65 9.52 17.06
C VAL A 192 3.27 8.53 18.07
N GLY A 193 4.52 8.12 17.87
CA GLY A 193 5.23 7.16 18.72
C GLY A 193 4.83 5.72 18.43
N ALA A 194 4.24 5.45 17.26
CA ALA A 194 3.70 4.14 16.93
C ALA A 194 4.70 3.22 16.21
N HIS A 195 5.71 3.78 15.54
CA HIS A 195 6.74 3.08 14.76
C HIS A 195 8.08 3.79 14.83
#